data_AF-A0A968TJE3-F1
#
_entry.id   AF-A0A968TJE3-F1
#
_cell.length_a   1.000
_cell.length_b   1.000
_cell.length_c   1.000
_cell.angle_alpha   90.00
_cell.angle_beta   90.00
_cell.angle_gamma   90.00
#
_symmetry.space_group_name_H-M   'P 1'
#
loop_
_entity.id
_entity.type
_entity.pdbx_description
1 polymer ?
#
loop_
_entity_poly.entity_id
_entity_poly.type
_entity_poly.pdbx_seq_one_letter_code
_entity_poly.pdbx_strand_id
1 'polypeptide(L)' 'MKITRKLSVTKRVSVSIPDLTHEKLQIWADVEGTSLADLAAYLLRRDVETAEKEGKLKYAEEKKQ' A
#
# COMPACT_ATOMS: atom_id res chain seq x y z
N MET A 1 -30.94 3.25 9.69
CA MET A 1 -29.66 3.62 9.03
C MET A 1 -28.94 2.34 8.64
N LYS A 2 -28.76 2.06 7.35
CA LYS A 2 -28.03 0.87 6.89
C LYS A 2 -26.54 1.20 6.93
N ILE A 3 -25.84 0.73 7.97
CA ILE A 3 -24.39 0.80 8.02
C ILE A 3 -23.88 -0.25 7.04
N THR A 4 -23.68 0.15 5.79
CA THR A 4 -23.02 -0.68 4.79
C THR A 4 -21.56 -0.78 5.23
N ARG A 5 -21.22 -1.81 6.02
CA ARG A 5 -19.82 -2.15 6.30
C ARG A 5 -19.19 -2.45 4.94
N LYS A 6 -18.44 -1.51 4.40
CA LYS A 6 -17.65 -1.71 3.17
C LYS A 6 -16.70 -2.86 3.50
N LEU A 7 -16.97 -4.04 2.96
CA LEU A 7 -16.11 -5.21 3.13
C LEU A 7 -14.70 -4.77 2.71
N SER A 8 -13.73 -4.86 3.62
CA SER A 8 -12.33 -4.52 3.36
C SER A 8 -11.75 -5.58 2.43
N VAL A 9 -12.08 -5.49 1.16
CA VAL A 9 -11.55 -6.38 0.14
C VAL A 9 -10.11 -6.00 -0.14
N THR A 10 -9.20 -6.96 0.01
CA THR A 10 -7.81 -6.80 -0.43
C THR A 10 -7.82 -6.51 -1.93
N LYS A 11 -7.30 -5.33 -2.31
CA LYS A 11 -7.09 -4.97 -3.71
C LYS A 11 -5.68 -5.40 -4.11
N ARG A 12 -5.55 -5.98 -5.30
CA ARG A 12 -4.25 -6.37 -5.87
C ARG A 12 -3.82 -5.30 -6.86
N VAL A 13 -2.56 -4.93 -6.80
CA VAL A 13 -1.90 -4.04 -7.77
C VAL A 13 -0.68 -4.79 -8.30
N SER A 14 -0.45 -4.75 -9.61
CA SER A 14 0.77 -5.22 -10.23
C SER A 14 1.67 -4.02 -10.48
N VAL A 15 2.94 -4.11 -10.06
CA VAL A 15 3.92 -3.03 -10.21
C VAL A 15 5.15 -3.57 -10.93
N SER A 16 5.72 -2.75 -11.80
CA SER A 16 7.02 -3.01 -12.43
C SER A 16 8.06 -2.12 -11.75
N ILE A 17 9.09 -2.75 -11.20
CA ILE A 17 10.19 -2.07 -10.51
C ILE A 17 11.53 -2.56 -11.09
N PRO A 18 12.61 -1.75 -11.01
CA PRO A 18 13.94 -2.19 -11.42
C PRO A 18 14.41 -3.41 -10.62
N ASP A 19 15.20 -4.27 -11.25
CA ASP A 19 15.73 -5.51 -10.63
C ASP A 19 16.46 -5.23 -9.31
N LEU A 20 17.32 -4.22 -9.28
CA LEU A 20 18.04 -3.81 -8.07
C LEU A 20 17.10 -3.42 -6.91
N THR A 21 15.93 -2.88 -7.22
CA THR A 21 14.92 -2.54 -6.20
C THR A 21 14.24 -3.81 -5.70
N HIS A 22 13.91 -4.73 -6.60
CA HIS A 22 13.35 -6.03 -6.24
C HIS A 22 14.29 -6.82 -5.32
N GLU A 23 15.58 -6.92 -5.67
CA GLU A 23 16.57 -7.63 -4.87
C GLU A 23 16.68 -7.06 -3.45
N LYS A 24 16.71 -5.73 -3.31
CA LYS A 24 16.76 -5.08 -1.99
C LYS A 24 15.51 -5.37 -1.16
N LEU A 25 14.34 -5.35 -1.78
CA LEU A 25 13.09 -5.68 -1.09
C LEU A 25 13.05 -7.16 -0.68
N GLN A 26 13.57 -8.06 -1.53
CA GLN A 26 13.64 -9.48 -1.21
C GLN A 26 14.56 -9.73 0.00
N ILE A 27 15.77 -9.15 0.00
CA ILE A 27 16.70 -9.26 1.13
C ILE A 27 16.06 -8.76 2.43
N TRP A 28 15.34 -7.63 2.37
CA TRP A 28 14.67 -7.11 3.55
C TRP A 28 13.54 -8.04 4.02
N ALA A 29 12.74 -8.59 3.10
CA ALA A 29 11.69 -9.53 3.45
C ALA A 29 12.26 -10.79 4.12
N ASP A 30 13.39 -11.29 3.61
CA ASP A 30 14.08 -12.45 4.16
C ASP A 30 14.61 -12.19 5.59
N VAL A 31 15.16 -10.99 5.84
CA VAL A 31 15.65 -10.57 7.17
C VAL A 31 14.51 -10.47 8.18
N GLU A 32 13.34 -9.96 7.78
CA GLU A 32 12.15 -9.83 8.63
C GLU A 32 11.37 -11.15 8.77
N GLY A 33 11.72 -12.18 7.98
CA GLY A 33 11.00 -13.46 7.96
C GLY A 33 9.58 -13.34 7.41
N THR A 34 9.33 -12.40 6.50
CA THR A 34 8.02 -12.13 5.91
C THR A 34 8.01 -12.36 4.40
N SER A 35 6.84 -12.37 3.78
CA SER A 35 6.75 -12.45 2.32
C SER A 35 7.07 -11.10 1.68
N LEU A 36 7.67 -11.11 0.48
CA LEU A 36 7.90 -9.90 -0.31
C LEU A 36 6.60 -9.10 -0.52
N ALA A 37 5.49 -9.79 -0.72
CA ALA A 37 4.18 -9.18 -0.91
C ALA A 37 3.68 -8.46 0.34
N ASP A 38 3.86 -9.07 1.52
CA ASP A 38 3.45 -8.46 2.79
C ASP A 38 4.33 -7.27 3.14
N LEU A 39 5.65 -7.36 2.92
CA LEU A 39 6.56 -6.23 3.08
C LEU A 39 6.15 -5.09 2.14
N ALA A 40 5.90 -5.37 0.86
CA ALA A 40 5.48 -4.36 -0.10
C ALA A 40 4.14 -3.70 0.31
N ALA A 41 3.17 -4.50 0.78
CA ALA A 41 1.89 -3.98 1.27
C ALA A 41 2.08 -3.08 2.50
N TYR A 42 2.95 -3.47 3.43
CA TYR A 42 3.30 -2.68 4.61
C TYR A 42 3.96 -1.34 4.22
N LEU A 43 4.96 -1.37 3.33
CA LEU A 43 5.66 -0.16 2.88
C LEU A 43 4.72 0.81 2.17
N LEU A 44 3.87 0.30 1.27
CA LEU A 44 2.86 1.12 0.59
C LEU A 44 1.91 1.77 1.59
N ARG A 45 1.41 1.01 2.57
CA ARG A 45 0.53 1.55 3.61
C ARG A 45 1.22 2.63 4.43
N ARG A 46 2.44 2.38 4.89
CA ARG A 46 3.22 3.33 5.70
C ARG A 46 3.45 4.64 4.97
N ASP A 47 3.80 4.57 3.69
CA ASP A 47 4.06 5.77 2.88
C ASP A 47 2.76 6.53 2.58
N VAL A 48 1.62 5.85 2.39
CA VAL A 48 0.29 6.49 2.28
C VAL A 48 -0.08 7.23 3.58
N GLU A 49 0.06 6.58 4.74
CA GLU A 49 -0.21 7.19 6.05
C GLU A 49 0.71 8.41 6.30
N THR A 50 1.94 8.38 5.77
CA THR A 50 2.89 9.49 5.85
C THR A 50 2.47 10.63 4.93
N ALA A 51 2.08 10.34 3.69
CA ALA A 51 1.57 11.32 2.74
C ALA A 51 0.26 12.00 3.22
N GLU A 52 -0.57 11.26 3.97
CA GLU A 52 -1.75 11.80 4.66
C GLU A 52 -1.36 12.82 5.71
N LYS A 53 -0.41 12.47 6.59
CA LYS A 53 0.08 13.37 7.65
C LYS A 53 0.74 14.62 7.09
N GLU A 54 1.44 14.50 5.96
CA GLU A 54 2.08 15.61 5.26
C GLU A 54 1.09 16.45 4.42
N GLY A 55 -0.19 16.08 4.36
CA GLY A 55 -1.21 16.79 3.58
C GLY A 55 -1.03 16.68 2.07
N LYS A 56 -0.22 15.73 1.59
CA LYS A 56 0.01 15.47 0.15
C LYS A 56 -1.20 14.79 -0.49
N LEU A 57 -1.94 14.00 0.28
CA LEU A 57 -3.18 13.37 -0.15
C LEU A 57 -4.33 14.37 -0.04
N LYS A 58 -4.50 15.19 -1.09
CA LYS A 58 -5.77 15.87 -1.32
C LYS A 58 -6.73 14.81 -1.83
N TYR A 59 -7.57 14.30 -0.94
CA TYR A 59 -8.75 13.56 -1.36
C TYR A 59 -9.54 14.47 -2.29
N ALA A 60 -9.50 14.19 -3.60
CA ALA A 60 -10.47 14.74 -4.51
C ALA A 60 -11.81 14.25 -3.98
N GLU A 61 -12.58 15.15 -3.36
CA GLU A 61 -13.92 14.84 -2.92
C GLU A 61 -14.61 14.10 -4.06
N GLU A 62 -15.16 12.93 -3.74
CA GLU A 62 -15.88 12.10 -4.69
C GLU A 62 -16.82 13.02 -5.49
N LYS A 63 -16.49 13.26 -6.76
CA LYS A 63 -17.53 13.61 -7.72
C LYS A 63 -18.44 12.39 -7.78
N LYS A 64 -19.44 12.37 -6.91
CA LYS A 64 -20.68 11.63 -7.13
C LYS A 64 -21.23 12.16 -8.44
N GLN A 65 -21.01 11.40 -9.50
CA GLN A 65 -21.71 11.56 -10.77
C GLN A 65 -22.81 10.50 -10.82
#